data_AF-A0A2V3IVX1-F1
#
_entry.id   AF-A0A2V3IVX1-F1
#
_cell.length_a   1.000
_cell.length_b   1.000
_cell.length_c   1.000
_cell.angle_alpha   90.00
_cell.angle_beta   90.00
_cell.angle_gamma   90.00
#
_symmetry.space_group_name_H-M   'P 1'
#
loop_
_entity.id
_entity.type
_entity.pdbx_description
1 polymer ?
#
loop_
_entity_poly.entity_id
_entity_poly.type
_entity_poly.pdbx_seq_one_letter_code
_entity_poly.pdbx_strand_id
1 'polypeptide(L)'
;MRGLYDRYVLLLDFNSLYLSVIHGFNICFTTLHLNENRNQDGSSKNGDVPLAPGNDTDDVQDILPGMLPLPNRSVPERMLPRFIQGLVEQRKQVKKLLKEEKQRSGRETLRAQQLDIRHLAIWLTANSLYECLGFEGGRFYARSLAAMVNCEGRDTLQKTVDFARDAFNAKVIYGDTNSFFVSIGMESIELVRKLDTELKRDVN
;
A
#
# COMPACT_ATOMS: atom_id res chain seq x y z
N MET A 1 7.56 -24.77 7.45
CA MET A 1 7.54 -25.54 8.72
C MET A 1 6.19 -25.32 9.38
N ARG A 2 5.43 -26.39 9.64
CA ARG A 2 4.18 -26.34 10.42
C ARG A 2 4.48 -27.00 11.77
N GLY A 3 4.10 -26.37 12.88
CA GLY A 3 4.43 -26.84 14.23
C GLY A 3 3.94 -25.89 15.31
N LEU A 4 4.09 -26.32 16.56
CA LEU A 4 3.83 -25.49 17.74
C LEU A 4 5.04 -24.60 18.01
N TYR A 5 4.82 -23.31 18.22
CA TYR A 5 5.86 -22.35 18.62
C TYR A 5 5.72 -22.09 20.12
N ASP A 6 6.70 -22.55 20.88
CA ASP A 6 6.84 -22.36 22.34
C ASP A 6 7.45 -20.98 22.70
N ARG A 7 8.02 -20.29 21.71
CA ARG A 7 8.63 -18.95 21.82
C ARG A 7 7.73 -17.87 21.24
N TYR A 8 7.98 -16.61 21.62
CA TYR A 8 7.25 -15.48 21.08
C TYR A 8 7.46 -15.34 19.57
N VAL A 9 6.35 -15.11 18.87
CA VAL A 9 6.32 -14.82 17.43
C VAL A 9 5.79 -13.40 17.27
N LEU A 10 6.53 -12.58 16.55
CA LEU A 10 6.12 -11.23 16.17
C LEU A 10 5.24 -11.28 14.92
N LEU A 11 4.11 -10.60 14.98
CA LEU A 11 3.27 -10.31 13.83
C LEU A 11 3.53 -8.87 13.40
N LEU A 12 4.04 -8.71 12.17
CA LEU A 12 4.28 -7.42 11.55
C LEU A 12 3.32 -7.28 10.38
N ASP A 13 2.63 -6.13 10.31
CA ASP A 13 1.62 -5.85 9.31
C ASP A 13 1.77 -4.40 8.80
N PHE A 14 1.63 -4.24 7.48
CA PHE A 14 1.60 -2.93 6.85
C PHE A 14 0.23 -2.28 7.03
N ASN A 15 0.22 -1.03 7.51
CA ASN A 15 -1.00 -0.23 7.57
C ASN A 15 -1.42 0.21 6.17
N SER A 16 -2.19 -0.64 5.47
CA SER A 16 -2.68 -0.42 4.10
C SER A 16 -1.58 -0.43 3.01
N LEU A 17 -0.89 -1.56 2.88
CA LEU A 17 0.21 -1.80 1.92
C LEU A 17 -0.08 -1.23 0.51
N TYR A 18 -1.20 -1.60 -0.11
CA TYR A 18 -1.51 -1.20 -1.48
C TYR A 18 -1.70 0.32 -1.65
N LEU A 19 -2.31 0.99 -0.67
CA LEU A 19 -2.47 2.44 -0.70
C LEU A 19 -1.11 3.15 -0.51
N SER A 20 -0.25 2.62 0.36
CA SER A 20 1.11 3.09 0.54
C SER A 20 1.97 2.90 -0.72
N VAL A 21 1.80 1.79 -1.43
CA VAL A 21 2.47 1.55 -2.72
C VAL A 21 1.99 2.56 -3.76
N ILE A 22 0.68 2.76 -3.90
CA ILE A 22 0.14 3.73 -4.86
C ILE A 22 0.69 5.14 -4.58
N HIS A 23 0.74 5.54 -3.31
CA HIS A 23 1.27 6.85 -2.90
C HIS A 23 2.79 6.95 -3.10
N GLY A 24 3.56 6.02 -2.53
CA GLY A 24 5.02 6.04 -2.50
C GLY A 24 5.68 5.88 -3.87
N PHE A 25 4.97 5.26 -4.81
CA PHE A 25 5.41 5.11 -6.20
C PHE A 25 4.66 6.03 -7.17
N ASN A 26 3.84 6.97 -6.68
CA ASN A 26 3.09 7.95 -7.47
C ASN A 26 2.28 7.31 -8.62
N ILE A 27 1.66 6.16 -8.37
CA ILE A 27 0.95 5.34 -9.37
C ILE A 27 -0.39 6.01 -9.72
N CYS A 28 -0.65 6.21 -11.00
CA CYS A 28 -1.88 6.83 -11.50
C CYS A 28 -2.14 6.43 -12.95
N PHE A 29 -3.39 6.51 -13.43
CA PHE A 29 -3.78 6.31 -14.84
C PHE A 29 -2.94 7.12 -15.84
N THR A 30 -2.53 8.33 -15.47
CA THR A 30 -1.68 9.21 -16.29
C THR A 30 -0.22 8.74 -16.37
N THR A 31 0.15 7.68 -15.65
CA THR A 31 1.51 7.10 -15.64
C THR A 31 1.69 6.12 -16.80
N LEU A 32 0.63 5.42 -17.21
CA LEU A 32 0.68 4.40 -18.26
C LEU A 32 1.03 4.99 -19.64
N HIS A 33 0.52 6.19 -19.93
CA HIS A 33 0.68 6.87 -21.22
C HIS A 33 2.10 7.38 -21.49
N LEU A 34 3.02 7.32 -20.52
CA LEU A 34 4.42 7.69 -20.74
C LEU A 34 5.22 6.61 -21.48
N ASN A 35 4.72 5.36 -21.51
CA ASN A 35 5.43 4.24 -22.12
C ASN A 35 5.05 4.03 -23.60
N GLU A 36 3.83 4.36 -24.00
CA GLU A 36 3.41 4.30 -25.41
C GLU A 36 4.24 5.26 -26.29
N ASN A 37 4.59 6.44 -25.76
CA ASN A 37 5.40 7.43 -26.47
C ASN A 37 6.92 7.23 -26.36
N ARG A 38 7.42 6.20 -25.65
CA ARG A 38 8.87 5.94 -25.55
C ARG A 38 9.40 5.00 -26.64
N ASN A 39 8.52 4.22 -27.25
CA ASN A 39 8.89 3.30 -28.34
C ASN A 39 8.68 3.90 -29.73
N GLN A 40 8.20 5.14 -29.83
CA GLN A 40 8.15 5.90 -31.07
C GLN A 40 8.82 7.26 -30.82
N ASP A 41 9.97 7.44 -31.45
CA ASP A 41 10.70 8.70 -31.64
C ASP A 41 11.63 9.21 -30.52
N GLY A 42 12.93 9.06 -30.77
CA GLY A 42 14.00 9.83 -30.18
C GLY A 42 13.97 11.31 -30.59
N SER A 43 12.93 12.04 -30.18
CA SER A 43 12.88 13.50 -30.32
C SER A 43 12.25 14.14 -29.10
N SER A 44 13.11 14.65 -28.22
CA SER A 44 12.81 15.58 -27.15
C SER A 44 11.94 16.75 -27.64
N LYS A 45 10.68 16.85 -27.17
CA LYS A 45 9.95 18.12 -27.08
C LYS A 45 9.06 18.15 -25.84
N ASN A 46 9.35 19.14 -24.99
CA ASN A 46 8.48 19.63 -23.93
C ASN A 46 7.14 20.12 -24.51
N GLY A 47 6.04 19.88 -23.80
CA GLY A 47 4.77 20.56 -24.05
C GLY A 47 3.58 19.70 -23.69
N ASP A 48 2.66 20.27 -22.92
CA ASP A 48 1.37 19.70 -22.51
C ASP A 48 0.58 19.17 -23.73
N VAL A 49 0.02 17.95 -23.62
CA VAL A 49 -0.84 17.36 -24.67
C VAL A 49 -2.16 16.87 -24.07
N PRO A 50 -3.32 17.10 -24.74
CA PRO A 50 -4.65 17.08 -24.12
C PRO A 50 -5.21 15.67 -23.91
N LEU A 51 -6.07 15.54 -22.88
CA LEU A 51 -6.97 14.40 -22.67
C LEU A 51 -7.91 14.25 -23.89
N ALA A 52 -7.69 13.23 -24.72
CA ALA A 52 -8.68 12.77 -25.70
C ALA A 52 -9.43 11.55 -25.13
N PRO A 53 -10.77 11.53 -25.16
CA PRO A 53 -11.54 10.38 -24.69
C PRO A 53 -11.79 9.39 -25.84
N GLY A 54 -11.55 8.12 -25.58
CA GLY A 54 -12.08 7.00 -26.37
C GLY A 54 -11.19 6.57 -27.54
N ASN A 55 -10.60 5.39 -27.39
CA ASN A 55 -10.74 4.34 -28.40
C ASN A 55 -10.47 2.99 -27.77
N ASP A 56 -11.50 2.15 -27.82
CA ASP A 56 -11.45 0.73 -27.58
C ASP A 56 -10.45 0.11 -28.56
N THR A 57 -9.32 -0.40 -28.05
CA THR A 57 -8.50 -1.38 -28.79
C THR A 57 -8.02 -2.44 -27.82
N ASP A 58 -8.52 -3.66 -28.06
CA ASP A 58 -8.23 -4.92 -27.38
C ASP A 58 -6.77 -5.42 -27.56
N ASP A 59 -5.81 -4.52 -27.79
CA ASP A 59 -4.41 -4.86 -28.10
C ASP A 59 -3.43 -4.51 -26.95
N VAL A 60 -3.85 -4.72 -25.70
CA VAL A 60 -2.98 -4.52 -24.51
C VAL A 60 -2.25 -5.79 -24.09
N GLN A 61 -2.13 -6.78 -24.99
CA GLN A 61 -1.85 -8.17 -24.60
C GLN A 61 -0.38 -8.51 -24.34
N ASP A 62 0.58 -7.61 -24.59
CA ASP A 62 2.02 -7.95 -24.53
C ASP A 62 2.90 -7.12 -23.57
N ILE A 63 2.34 -6.34 -22.66
CA ILE A 63 3.16 -5.77 -21.56
C ILE A 63 3.13 -6.74 -20.38
N LEU A 64 4.21 -7.49 -20.22
CA LEU A 64 4.42 -8.41 -19.10
C LEU A 64 4.15 -7.67 -17.76
N PRO A 65 3.30 -8.23 -16.87
CA PRO A 65 2.98 -7.60 -15.60
C PRO A 65 4.26 -7.40 -14.77
N GLY A 66 4.64 -6.14 -14.53
CA GLY A 66 5.82 -5.76 -13.74
C GLY A 66 6.91 -4.98 -14.49
N MET A 67 6.83 -4.81 -15.83
CA MET A 67 7.84 -4.08 -16.61
C MET A 67 7.51 -2.59 -16.88
N LEU A 68 6.47 -2.04 -16.27
CA LEU A 68 6.20 -0.61 -16.38
C LEU A 68 7.22 0.16 -15.54
N PRO A 69 7.99 1.10 -16.13
CA PRO A 69 8.95 1.89 -15.38
C PRO A 69 8.18 2.75 -14.38
N LEU A 70 8.60 2.69 -13.12
CA LEU A 70 8.06 3.55 -12.07
C LEU A 70 8.23 5.02 -12.48
N PRO A 71 7.21 5.86 -12.24
CA PRO A 71 7.32 7.28 -12.56
C PRO A 71 8.45 7.90 -11.75
N ASN A 72 9.19 8.82 -12.38
CA ASN A 72 10.25 9.55 -11.70
C ASN A 72 9.66 10.34 -10.53
N ARG A 73 10.22 10.18 -9.33
CA ARG A 73 9.77 10.87 -8.09
C ARG A 73 9.89 12.39 -8.16
N SER A 74 10.61 12.92 -9.15
CA SER A 74 10.73 14.36 -9.43
C SER A 74 9.48 14.96 -10.11
N VAL A 75 8.52 14.14 -10.55
CA VAL A 75 7.26 14.63 -11.14
C VAL A 75 6.27 15.02 -10.03
N PRO A 76 5.50 16.11 -10.20
CA PRO A 76 4.44 16.48 -9.25
C PRO A 76 3.48 15.33 -8.93
N GLU A 77 2.94 15.34 -7.72
CA GLU A 77 2.03 14.30 -7.23
C GLU A 77 0.77 14.21 -8.12
N ARG A 78 0.48 13.00 -8.59
CA ARG A 78 -0.64 12.75 -9.52
C ARG A 78 -1.97 12.67 -8.79
N MET A 79 -3.06 12.73 -9.54
CA MET A 79 -4.43 12.80 -9.00
C MET A 79 -4.79 11.65 -8.05
N LEU A 80 -4.47 10.40 -8.42
CA LEU A 80 -4.83 9.23 -7.63
C LEU A 80 -4.10 9.19 -6.28
N PRO A 81 -2.76 9.35 -6.21
CA PRO A 81 -2.03 9.49 -4.94
C PRO A 81 -2.55 10.62 -4.06
N ARG A 82 -2.82 11.80 -4.62
CA ARG A 82 -3.38 12.95 -3.87
C ARG A 82 -4.74 12.63 -3.26
N PHE A 83 -5.61 11.96 -4.01
CA PHE A 83 -6.94 11.57 -3.53
C PHE A 83 -6.84 10.56 -2.39
N ILE A 84 -6.00 9.53 -2.53
CA ILE A 84 -5.74 8.54 -1.49
C ILE A 84 -5.14 9.20 -0.24
N GLN A 85 -4.17 10.10 -0.41
CA GLN A 85 -3.57 10.84 0.69
C GLN A 85 -4.62 11.65 1.47
N GLY A 86 -5.55 12.30 0.76
CA GLY A 86 -6.68 13.00 1.37
C GLY A 86 -7.54 12.08 2.24
N LEU A 87 -7.88 10.88 1.76
CA LEU A 87 -8.65 9.90 2.52
C LEU A 87 -7.88 9.37 3.74
N VAL A 88 -6.58 9.09 3.59
CA VAL A 88 -5.72 8.63 4.68
C VAL A 88 -5.62 9.68 5.78
N GLU A 89 -5.43 10.95 5.42
CA GLU A 89 -5.35 12.04 6.38
C GLU A 89 -6.70 12.29 7.07
N GLN A 90 -7.81 12.25 6.34
CA GLN A 90 -9.15 12.31 6.93
C GLN A 90 -9.38 11.16 7.93
N ARG A 91 -8.99 9.93 7.59
CA ARG A 91 -9.08 8.78 8.49
C ARG A 91 -8.25 9.01 9.75
N LYS A 92 -7.03 9.55 9.62
CA LYS A 92 -6.15 9.88 10.74
C LYS A 92 -6.79 10.88 11.69
N GLN A 93 -7.41 11.93 11.15
CA GLN A 93 -8.14 12.92 11.94
C GLN A 93 -9.33 12.29 12.69
N VAL A 94 -10.13 11.46 12.02
CA VAL A 94 -11.25 10.76 12.67
C VAL A 94 -10.77 9.81 13.76
N LYS A 95 -9.68 9.06 13.54
CA LYS A 95 -9.07 8.19 14.56
C LYS A 95 -8.54 8.98 15.76
N LYS A 96 -8.00 10.18 15.54
CA LYS A 96 -7.58 11.08 16.61
C LYS A 96 -8.77 11.50 17.48
N LEU A 97 -9.86 11.95 16.85
CA LEU A 97 -11.09 12.30 17.54
C LEU A 97 -11.69 11.11 18.29
N LEU A 98 -11.66 9.91 17.70
CA LEU A 98 -12.12 8.68 18.35
C LEU A 98 -11.32 8.37 19.62
N LYS A 99 -10.00 8.56 19.58
CA LYS A 99 -9.12 8.35 20.73
C LYS A 99 -9.43 9.34 21.85
N GLU A 100 -9.56 10.63 21.51
CA GLU A 100 -9.91 11.70 22.45
C GLU A 100 -11.29 11.44 23.10
N GLU A 101 -12.28 11.02 22.31
CA GLU A 101 -13.62 10.72 22.81
C GLU A 101 -13.63 9.51 23.75
N LYS A 102 -12.92 8.43 23.37
CA LYS A 102 -12.76 7.23 24.22
C LYS A 102 -12.09 7.57 25.56
N GLN A 103 -11.14 8.50 25.57
CA GLN A 103 -10.47 8.97 26.79
C GLN A 103 -11.38 9.84 27.66
N ARG A 104 -12.26 10.65 27.06
CA ARG A 104 -13.14 11.58 27.79
C ARG A 104 -14.34 10.88 28.43
N SER A 105 -15.03 10.03 27.69
CA SER A 105 -16.37 9.58 28.05
C SER A 105 -16.57 8.06 27.97
N GLY A 106 -15.49 7.30 27.75
CA GLY A 106 -15.53 5.85 27.61
C GLY A 106 -15.88 5.38 26.19
N ARG A 107 -15.75 4.07 25.95
CA ARG A 107 -15.89 3.47 24.60
C ARG A 107 -17.35 3.33 24.14
N GLU A 108 -18.30 3.36 25.06
CA GLU A 108 -19.70 3.01 24.82
C GLU A 108 -20.57 4.20 24.40
N THR A 109 -20.01 5.40 24.25
CA THR A 109 -20.79 6.55 23.80
C THR A 109 -21.23 6.39 22.35
N LEU A 110 -22.44 6.86 22.04
CA LEU A 110 -22.95 6.92 20.66
C LEU A 110 -21.98 7.67 19.73
N ARG A 111 -21.32 8.72 20.24
CA ARG A 111 -20.33 9.49 19.48
C ARG A 111 -19.07 8.68 19.17
N ALA A 112 -18.56 7.90 20.12
CA ALA A 112 -17.42 7.02 19.87
C ALA A 112 -17.77 5.96 18.83
N GLN A 113 -18.98 5.39 18.87
CA GLN A 113 -19.46 4.42 17.88
C GLN A 113 -19.59 5.05 16.48
N GLN A 114 -20.17 6.24 16.36
CA GLN A 114 -20.26 6.96 15.09
C GLN A 114 -18.89 7.26 14.48
N LEU A 115 -17.92 7.69 15.32
CA LEU A 115 -16.55 7.92 14.88
C LEU A 115 -15.87 6.61 14.45
N ASP A 116 -16.16 5.50 15.14
CA ASP A 116 -15.67 4.16 14.80
C ASP A 116 -16.16 3.72 13.41
N ILE A 117 -17.47 3.85 13.17
CA ILE A 117 -18.08 3.57 11.86
C ILE A 117 -17.49 4.49 10.78
N ARG A 118 -17.28 5.78 11.09
CA ARG A 118 -16.77 6.75 10.12
C ARG A 118 -15.35 6.43 9.67
N HIS A 119 -14.41 6.11 10.57
CA HIS A 119 -13.05 5.78 10.12
C HIS A 119 -13.01 4.44 9.37
N LEU A 120 -13.89 3.49 9.73
CA LEU A 120 -14.04 2.23 9.01
C LEU A 120 -14.58 2.45 7.59
N ALA A 121 -15.58 3.30 7.43
CA ALA A 121 -16.13 3.66 6.13
C ALA A 121 -15.04 4.30 5.23
N ILE A 122 -14.29 5.27 5.75
CA ILE A 122 -13.18 5.90 5.00
C ILE A 122 -12.12 4.87 4.62
N TRP A 123 -11.77 3.96 5.53
CA TRP A 123 -10.80 2.90 5.25
C TRP A 123 -11.31 1.95 4.15
N LEU A 124 -12.56 1.50 4.24
CA LEU A 124 -13.16 0.63 3.23
C LEU A 124 -13.17 1.30 1.86
N THR A 125 -13.65 2.55 1.79
CA THR A 125 -13.64 3.34 0.56
C THR A 125 -12.23 3.43 -0.04
N ALA A 126 -11.22 3.74 0.79
CA ALA A 126 -9.85 3.86 0.30
C ALA A 126 -9.32 2.53 -0.26
N ASN A 127 -9.48 1.40 0.44
CA ASN A 127 -8.98 0.10 -0.05
C ASN A 127 -9.73 -0.37 -1.30
N SER A 128 -11.04 -0.12 -1.39
CA SER A 128 -11.82 -0.50 -2.57
C SER A 128 -11.44 0.30 -3.83
N LEU A 129 -10.82 1.49 -3.70
CA LEU A 129 -10.30 2.21 -4.87
C LEU A 129 -9.23 1.42 -5.62
N TYR A 130 -8.36 0.72 -4.89
CA TYR A 130 -7.38 -0.18 -5.50
C TYR A 130 -8.07 -1.39 -6.13
N GLU A 131 -9.04 -1.99 -5.47
CA GLU A 131 -9.80 -3.15 -6.00
C GLU A 131 -10.50 -2.81 -7.32
N CYS A 132 -11.02 -1.58 -7.46
CA CYS A 132 -11.60 -1.08 -8.70
C CYS A 132 -10.63 -1.11 -9.89
N LEU A 133 -9.31 -1.05 -9.67
CA LEU A 133 -8.32 -1.18 -10.75
C LEU A 133 -8.24 -2.61 -11.29
N GLY A 134 -8.54 -3.61 -10.47
CA GLY A 134 -8.48 -5.03 -10.83
C GLY A 134 -9.82 -5.64 -11.26
N PHE A 135 -10.93 -4.91 -11.10
CA PHE A 135 -12.27 -5.39 -11.45
C PHE A 135 -12.62 -5.06 -12.90
N GLU A 136 -12.69 -6.07 -13.75
CA GLU A 136 -12.94 -5.94 -15.21
C GLU A 136 -14.29 -5.26 -15.55
N GLY A 137 -15.32 -5.47 -14.72
CA GLY A 137 -16.61 -4.79 -14.89
C GLY A 137 -16.65 -3.33 -14.41
N GLY A 138 -15.53 -2.80 -13.91
CA GLY A 138 -15.43 -1.47 -13.33
C GLY A 138 -15.08 -0.41 -14.37
N ARG A 139 -15.68 0.79 -14.25
CA ARG A 139 -15.35 1.94 -15.11
C ARG A 139 -13.88 2.37 -15.04
N PHE A 140 -13.21 2.06 -13.93
CA PHE A 140 -11.82 2.42 -13.67
C PHE A 140 -10.88 1.21 -13.73
N TYR A 141 -11.28 0.16 -14.45
CA TYR A 141 -10.46 -1.03 -14.66
C TYR A 141 -9.14 -0.67 -15.33
N ALA A 142 -8.03 -1.12 -14.75
CA ALA A 142 -6.70 -0.94 -15.28
C ALA A 142 -5.80 -2.10 -14.82
N ARG A 143 -5.88 -3.23 -15.54
CA ARG A 143 -5.15 -4.46 -15.24
C ARG A 143 -3.66 -4.22 -15.00
N SER A 144 -3.02 -3.41 -15.85
CA SER A 144 -1.58 -3.14 -15.77
C SER A 144 -1.20 -2.36 -14.50
N LEU A 145 -2.06 -1.44 -14.03
CA LEU A 145 -1.86 -0.74 -12.76
C LEU A 145 -2.07 -1.66 -11.57
N ALA A 146 -3.13 -2.47 -11.59
CA ALA A 146 -3.37 -3.45 -10.54
C ALA A 146 -2.21 -4.46 -10.43
N ALA A 147 -1.68 -4.91 -11.56
CA ALA A 147 -0.49 -5.78 -11.61
C ALA A 147 0.77 -5.09 -11.07
N MET A 148 1.02 -3.82 -11.42
CA MET A 148 2.14 -3.04 -10.89
C MET A 148 2.05 -2.90 -9.37
N VAL A 149 0.89 -2.49 -8.84
CA VAL A 149 0.69 -2.34 -7.39
C VAL A 149 0.91 -3.66 -6.66
N ASN A 150 0.44 -4.78 -7.23
CA ASN A 150 0.69 -6.11 -6.68
C ASN A 150 2.17 -6.51 -6.70
N CYS A 151 2.89 -6.19 -7.78
CA CYS A 151 4.32 -6.50 -7.90
C CYS A 151 5.12 -5.70 -6.87
N GLU A 152 4.95 -4.38 -6.85
CA GLU A 152 5.65 -3.50 -5.92
C GLU A 152 5.29 -3.79 -4.46
N GLY A 153 4.03 -4.18 -4.18
CA GLY A 153 3.61 -4.63 -2.86
C GLY A 153 4.36 -5.88 -2.40
N ARG A 154 4.47 -6.90 -3.28
CA ARG A 154 5.25 -8.12 -2.99
C ARG A 154 6.74 -7.83 -2.84
N ASP A 155 7.30 -6.99 -3.70
CA ASP A 155 8.73 -6.64 -3.64
C ASP A 155 9.05 -5.85 -2.37
N THR A 156 8.17 -4.94 -1.96
CA THR A 156 8.31 -4.20 -0.69
C THR A 156 8.25 -5.15 0.50
N LEU A 157 7.27 -6.07 0.52
CA LEU A 157 7.15 -7.08 1.57
C LEU A 157 8.40 -7.98 1.63
N GLN A 158 8.89 -8.42 0.48
CA GLN A 158 10.08 -9.28 0.40
C GLN A 158 11.33 -8.56 0.89
N LYS A 159 11.54 -7.29 0.50
CA LYS A 159 12.64 -6.45 1.00
C LYS A 159 12.60 -6.29 2.51
N THR A 160 11.40 -6.09 3.09
CA THR A 160 11.23 -6.00 4.54
C THR A 160 11.50 -7.33 5.23
N VAL A 161 11.07 -8.45 4.65
CA VAL A 161 11.38 -9.80 5.14
C VAL A 161 12.88 -10.07 5.14
N ASP A 162 13.56 -9.71 4.07
CA ASP A 162 15.01 -9.91 3.94
C ASP A 162 15.77 -8.99 4.91
N PHE A 163 15.36 -7.73 5.06
CA PHE A 163 15.89 -6.83 6.08
C PHE A 163 15.72 -7.39 7.51
N ALA A 164 14.54 -7.90 7.85
CA ALA A 164 14.30 -8.50 9.16
C ALA A 164 15.16 -9.75 9.40
N ARG A 165 15.40 -10.55 8.35
CA ARG A 165 16.28 -11.72 8.41
C ARG A 165 17.73 -11.30 8.66
N ASP A 166 18.21 -10.29 7.93
CA ASP A 166 19.62 -9.90 7.94
C ASP A 166 19.99 -9.08 9.18
N ALA A 167 19.15 -8.12 9.58
CA ALA A 167 19.45 -7.22 10.70
C ALA A 167 19.24 -7.88 12.08
N PHE A 168 18.26 -8.77 12.21
CA PHE A 168 17.85 -9.35 13.50
C PHE A 168 18.00 -10.87 13.56
N ASN A 169 18.64 -11.48 12.56
CA ASN A 169 18.76 -12.94 12.40
C ASN A 169 17.41 -13.65 12.57
N ALA A 170 16.35 -13.01 12.09
CA ALA A 170 14.98 -13.38 12.43
C ALA A 170 14.45 -14.41 11.43
N LYS A 171 13.76 -15.44 11.93
CA LYS A 171 13.21 -16.51 11.11
C LYS A 171 11.77 -16.20 10.72
N VAL A 172 11.53 -15.94 9.44
CA VAL A 172 10.16 -15.78 8.93
C VAL A 172 9.46 -17.14 8.86
N ILE A 173 8.31 -17.24 9.54
CA ILE A 173 7.52 -18.46 9.71
C ILE A 173 6.41 -18.54 8.68
N TYR A 174 5.72 -17.42 8.47
CA TYR A 174 4.52 -17.33 7.65
C TYR A 174 4.38 -15.91 7.10
N GLY A 175 3.75 -15.77 5.95
CA GLY A 175 3.38 -14.49 5.36
C GLY A 175 1.99 -14.60 4.74
N ASP A 176 1.17 -13.59 4.96
CA ASP A 176 -0.14 -13.43 4.34
C ASP A 176 -0.28 -12.01 3.81
N THR A 177 -0.31 -11.87 2.49
CA THR A 177 -0.64 -10.68 1.69
C THR A 177 0.10 -9.38 2.07
N ASN A 178 -0.15 -8.83 3.25
CA ASN A 178 0.39 -7.60 3.82
C ASN A 178 1.07 -7.79 5.20
N SER A 179 1.08 -9.01 5.73
CA SER A 179 1.61 -9.33 7.05
C SER A 179 2.57 -10.51 7.01
N PHE A 180 3.50 -10.55 7.95
CA PHE A 180 4.42 -11.66 8.11
C PHE A 180 4.75 -11.92 9.57
N PHE A 181 4.99 -13.19 9.87
CA PHE A 181 5.26 -13.71 11.20
C PHE A 181 6.73 -14.06 11.31
N VAL A 182 7.35 -13.55 12.36
CA VAL A 182 8.80 -13.67 12.58
C VAL A 182 9.06 -14.24 13.96
N SER A 183 9.92 -15.25 14.04
CA SER A 183 10.45 -15.76 15.31
C SER A 183 11.91 -15.39 15.47
N ILE A 184 12.22 -14.81 16.63
CA ILE A 184 13.57 -14.39 17.04
C ILE A 184 14.12 -15.33 18.13
N GLY A 185 13.35 -16.36 18.52
CA GLY A 185 13.77 -17.34 19.53
C GLY A 185 13.80 -16.83 20.98
N MET A 186 13.24 -15.65 21.26
CA MET A 186 13.28 -15.04 22.59
C MET A 186 12.11 -15.49 23.49
N GLU A 187 12.38 -15.63 24.78
CA GLU A 187 11.39 -15.95 25.83
C GLU A 187 10.87 -14.74 26.59
N SER A 188 11.50 -13.57 26.45
CA SER A 188 11.11 -12.35 27.18
C SER A 188 10.30 -11.41 26.30
N ILE A 189 9.08 -11.11 26.73
CA ILE A 189 8.16 -10.21 26.02
C ILE A 189 8.71 -8.78 25.92
N GLU A 190 9.51 -8.34 26.89
CA GLU A 190 10.06 -6.98 26.93
C GLU A 190 11.11 -6.76 25.85
N LEU A 191 12.00 -7.73 25.66
CA LEU A 191 13.01 -7.70 24.60
C LEU A 191 12.36 -7.75 23.22
N VAL A 192 11.35 -8.62 23.07
CA VAL A 192 10.57 -8.75 21.84
C VAL A 192 9.87 -7.42 21.48
N ARG A 193 9.33 -6.70 22.46
CA ARG A 193 8.72 -5.37 22.23
C ARG A 193 9.74 -4.29 21.84
N LYS A 194 10.94 -4.32 22.43
CA LYS A 194 12.01 -3.36 22.08
C LYS A 194 12.44 -3.58 20.62
N LEU A 195 12.66 -4.83 20.25
CA LEU A 195 13.07 -5.21 18.90
C LEU A 195 11.96 -4.92 17.86
N ASP A 196 10.69 -5.16 18.20
CA ASP A 196 9.55 -4.72 17.38
C ASP A 196 9.55 -3.21 17.12
N THR A 197 9.88 -2.41 18.14
CA THR A 197 9.96 -0.95 18.00
C THR A 197 11.14 -0.52 17.13
N GLU A 198 12.29 -1.18 17.28
CA GLU A 198 13.49 -0.92 16.48
C GLU A 198 13.29 -1.30 15.01
N LEU A 199 12.77 -2.49 14.75
CA LEU A 199 12.45 -2.96 13.40
C LEU A 199 11.43 -2.05 12.72
N LYS A 200 10.38 -1.62 13.43
CA LYS A 200 9.41 -0.65 12.89
C LYS A 200 10.05 0.70 12.57
N ARG A 201 11.06 1.13 13.32
CA ARG A 201 11.76 2.39 13.06
C ARG A 201 12.65 2.29 11.83
N ASP A 202 13.32 1.17 11.64
CA ASP A 202 14.31 1.03 10.56
C ASP A 202 13.66 0.70 9.20
N VAL A 203 12.42 0.18 9.21
CA VAL A 203 11.64 -0.13 7.99
C VAL A 203 10.82 1.07 7.49
N ASN A 204 10.39 1.99 8.36
CA ASN A 204 9.56 3.16 8.01
C ASN A 204 10.39 4.37 7.59
#